data_AF-A0A9R1DXC3-F1
#
_entry.id   AF-A0A9R1DXC3-F1
#
_cell.length_a   1.000
_cell.length_b   1.000
_cell.length_c   1.000
_cell.angle_alpha   90.00
_cell.angle_beta   90.00
_cell.angle_gamma   90.00
#
_symmetry.space_group_name_H-M   'P 1'
#
loop_
_entity.id
_entity.type
_entity.pdbx_description
1 polymer ?
#
loop_
_entity_poly.entity_id
_entity_poly.type
_entity_poly.pdbx_seq_one_letter_code
_entity_poly.pdbx_strand_id
1 'polypeptide(L)'
;VMLRPPSPDPLYGMHDEDQLIDYSDVDTRLPMLVYMSREKRPGYDHNKKAGAMNALVRCSAVMSNAPFILNFDCDHYINNNQAVREAMCFMMDRGGERICFIQFPQRFEGIDPSDRYANHNTVFFDGNMRALDGLQGPMYVGTGCMFRRFALYGFDPPRTAEYTGWLFKKKKVTNFKDPDSDTQQLKAEDFDAELTAQLVPRRFGNSSAMLASIPIAEFQARPIADHPAVLHGRPPGTLTVPRPPLDPPTVAEAVSVISCWYEDKTEWGDRVGWIYGSVTEDVVTGYRMHNRGWRSVYWISKRDAFLGTAPINMTDRLHQV
;
A
#
# COMPACT_ATOMS: atom_id res chain seq x y z
N VAL A 1 5.56 -21.07 12.88
CA VAL A 1 4.85 -21.22 14.18
C VAL A 1 3.78 -20.15 14.21
N MET A 2 2.52 -20.53 14.33
CA MET A 2 1.43 -19.58 14.53
C MET A 2 1.17 -19.51 16.03
N LEU A 3 1.50 -18.37 16.65
CA LEU A 3 1.03 -18.07 18.00
C LEU A 3 -0.48 -17.79 17.92
N ARG A 4 -1.21 -17.97 19.03
CA ARG A 4 -2.66 -17.72 19.06
C ARG A 4 -2.94 -16.33 18.48
N PRO A 5 -3.81 -16.21 17.45
CA PRO A 5 -4.18 -14.90 16.92
C PRO A 5 -4.84 -14.08 18.04
N PRO A 6 -4.63 -12.75 18.06
CA PRO A 6 -5.23 -11.89 19.09
C PRO A 6 -6.76 -12.01 19.03
N SER A 7 -7.40 -11.96 20.21
CA SER A 7 -8.87 -11.96 20.32
C SER A 7 -9.46 -10.77 19.55
N PRO A 8 -10.61 -10.93 18.86
CA PRO A 8 -11.32 -9.81 18.25
C PRO A 8 -11.90 -8.83 19.27
N ASP A 9 -12.10 -9.26 20.52
CA ASP A 9 -12.64 -8.43 21.60
C ASP A 9 -11.52 -7.55 22.22
N PRO A 10 -11.76 -6.26 22.46
CA PRO A 10 -10.82 -5.38 23.18
C PRO A 10 -10.42 -5.96 24.52
N LEU A 11 -9.13 -5.81 24.88
CA LEU A 11 -8.63 -6.20 26.19
C LEU A 11 -8.10 -4.96 26.90
N TYR A 12 -8.91 -4.42 27.78
CA TYR A 12 -8.56 -3.24 28.56
C TYR A 12 -7.55 -3.57 29.66
N GLY A 13 -6.67 -2.63 29.96
CA GLY A 13 -5.71 -2.76 31.06
C GLY A 13 -6.44 -2.82 32.41
N MET A 14 -5.77 -3.37 33.42
CA MET A 14 -6.26 -3.31 34.80
C MET A 14 -5.71 -2.04 35.45
N HIS A 15 -6.55 -1.35 36.21
CA HIS A 15 -6.07 -0.26 37.08
C HIS A 15 -5.19 -0.85 38.18
N ASP A 16 -3.98 -0.34 38.30
CA ASP A 16 -2.96 -0.78 39.26
C ASP A 16 -2.33 0.48 39.88
N GLU A 17 -2.51 0.66 41.19
CA GLU A 17 -2.03 1.85 41.92
C GLU A 17 -0.49 1.98 41.88
N ASP A 18 0.22 0.87 41.60
CA ASP A 18 1.67 0.85 41.48
C ASP A 18 2.17 1.19 40.05
N GLN A 19 1.29 1.30 39.06
CA GLN A 19 1.65 1.66 37.69
C GLN A 19 1.65 3.18 37.46
N LEU A 20 2.75 3.68 36.86
CA LEU A 20 2.91 5.09 36.49
C LEU A 20 1.96 5.56 35.37
N ILE A 21 1.36 4.64 34.62
CA ILE A 21 0.49 4.93 33.47
C ILE A 21 -0.78 4.10 33.62
N ASP A 22 -1.94 4.76 33.60
CA ASP A 22 -3.25 4.10 33.64
C ASP A 22 -3.65 3.58 32.25
N TYR A 23 -3.88 2.27 32.15
CA TYR A 23 -4.31 1.58 30.94
C TYR A 23 -5.76 1.11 30.98
N SER A 24 -6.54 1.51 32.00
CA SER A 24 -7.93 1.07 32.20
C SER A 24 -8.85 1.32 31.01
N ASP A 25 -8.64 2.43 30.29
CA ASP A 25 -9.39 2.79 29.08
C ASP A 25 -8.64 2.49 27.76
N VAL A 26 -7.51 1.78 27.84
CA VAL A 26 -6.64 1.48 26.68
C VAL A 26 -6.79 0.04 26.27
N ASP A 27 -7.10 -0.21 24.99
CA ASP A 27 -7.02 -1.55 24.42
C ASP A 27 -5.54 -1.98 24.34
N THR A 28 -5.16 -2.92 25.20
CA THR A 28 -3.78 -3.39 25.38
C THR A 28 -3.40 -4.51 24.40
N ARG A 29 -4.29 -4.88 23.49
CA ARG A 29 -3.97 -5.85 22.43
C ARG A 29 -2.84 -5.34 21.54
N LEU A 30 -1.88 -6.22 21.26
CA LEU A 30 -0.80 -5.91 20.34
C LEU A 30 -1.21 -6.19 18.89
N PRO A 31 -0.74 -5.38 17.92
CA PRO A 31 -0.90 -5.69 16.51
C PRO A 31 -0.28 -7.05 16.15
N MET A 32 -0.90 -7.75 15.21
CA MET A 32 -0.36 -9.00 14.68
C MET A 32 0.93 -8.73 13.91
N LEU A 33 2.01 -9.41 14.29
CA LEU A 33 3.27 -9.44 13.56
C LEU A 33 3.37 -10.76 12.76
N VAL A 34 3.56 -10.65 11.45
CA VAL A 34 3.76 -11.81 10.56
C VAL A 34 5.20 -11.83 10.08
N TYR A 35 5.94 -12.85 10.48
CA TYR A 35 7.25 -13.14 9.88
C TYR A 35 7.06 -14.01 8.63
N MET A 36 7.66 -13.57 7.52
CA MET A 36 7.59 -14.26 6.24
C MET A 36 8.99 -14.39 5.65
N SER A 37 9.34 -15.60 5.23
CA SER A 37 10.51 -15.84 4.39
C SER A 37 10.03 -16.50 3.09
N ARG A 38 10.51 -15.98 1.95
CA ARG A 38 10.13 -16.53 0.64
C ARG A 38 10.90 -17.80 0.35
N GLU A 39 10.26 -18.72 -0.35
CA GLU A 39 10.97 -19.83 -0.97
C GLU A 39 11.92 -19.29 -2.06
N LYS A 40 13.15 -19.81 -2.08
CA LYS A 40 14.13 -19.53 -3.12
C LYS A 40 14.75 -20.84 -3.57
N ARG A 41 14.91 -21.02 -4.89
CA ARG A 41 15.54 -22.20 -5.48
C ARG A 41 16.61 -21.78 -6.49
N PRO A 42 17.70 -22.56 -6.62
CA PRO A 42 18.66 -22.36 -7.71
C PRO A 42 17.94 -22.36 -9.07
N GLY A 43 18.31 -21.43 -9.94
CA GLY A 43 17.71 -21.28 -11.27
C GLY A 43 16.43 -20.43 -11.33
N TYR A 44 15.91 -19.96 -10.20
CA TYR A 44 14.79 -19.01 -10.16
C TYR A 44 15.28 -17.62 -9.78
N ASP A 45 15.02 -16.63 -10.64
CA ASP A 45 15.24 -15.22 -10.28
C ASP A 45 14.22 -14.80 -9.21
N HIS A 46 14.69 -14.06 -8.22
CA HIS A 46 13.89 -13.64 -7.07
C HIS A 46 13.64 -12.13 -7.03
N ASN A 47 14.09 -11.38 -8.05
CA ASN A 47 13.78 -9.96 -8.27
C ASN A 47 14.11 -9.04 -7.07
N LYS A 48 15.19 -9.37 -6.34
CA LYS A 48 15.72 -8.57 -5.20
C LYS A 48 14.61 -8.06 -4.24
N LYS A 49 14.52 -6.74 -4.03
CA LYS A 49 13.54 -6.04 -3.17
C LYS A 49 12.14 -6.09 -3.77
N ALA A 50 11.98 -5.74 -5.06
CA ALA A 50 10.69 -5.78 -5.75
C ALA A 50 9.95 -7.13 -5.58
N GLY A 51 10.64 -8.25 -5.76
CA GLY A 51 10.05 -9.58 -5.57
C GLY A 51 9.66 -9.87 -4.11
N ALA A 52 10.39 -9.31 -3.14
CA ALA A 52 10.03 -9.43 -1.73
C ALA A 52 8.76 -8.64 -1.42
N MET A 53 8.67 -7.42 -1.92
CA MET A 53 7.50 -6.56 -1.80
C MET A 53 6.27 -7.20 -2.44
N ASN A 54 6.39 -7.77 -3.65
CA ASN A 54 5.27 -8.43 -4.33
C ASN A 54 4.77 -9.69 -3.59
N ALA A 55 5.67 -10.49 -3.03
CA ALA A 55 5.25 -11.62 -2.19
C ALA A 55 4.54 -11.15 -0.91
N LEU A 56 5.01 -10.07 -0.28
CA LEU A 56 4.34 -9.47 0.89
C LEU A 56 2.93 -8.99 0.53
N VAL A 57 2.75 -8.36 -0.64
CA VAL A 57 1.43 -7.93 -1.12
C VAL A 57 0.49 -9.14 -1.24
N ARG A 58 0.94 -10.23 -1.85
CA ARG A 58 0.11 -11.45 -2.03
C ARG A 58 -0.21 -12.14 -0.71
N CYS A 59 0.80 -12.37 0.12
CA CYS A 59 0.63 -12.97 1.45
C CYS A 59 -0.35 -12.15 2.30
N SER A 60 -0.14 -10.83 2.35
CA SER A 60 -1.03 -9.92 3.08
C SER A 60 -2.45 -9.89 2.49
N ALA A 61 -2.63 -10.08 1.18
CA ALA A 61 -3.96 -10.15 0.55
C ALA A 61 -4.79 -11.33 1.06
N VAL A 62 -4.14 -12.49 1.26
CA VAL A 62 -4.77 -13.71 1.78
C VAL A 62 -4.99 -13.61 3.29
N MET A 63 -4.04 -13.05 4.04
CA MET A 63 -4.10 -13.04 5.51
C MET A 63 -4.98 -11.93 6.08
N SER A 64 -4.69 -10.66 5.77
CA SER A 64 -5.35 -9.50 6.40
C SER A 64 -6.09 -8.62 5.41
N ASN A 65 -5.78 -8.71 4.13
CA ASN A 65 -6.36 -7.92 3.04
C ASN A 65 -6.51 -6.42 3.34
N ALA A 66 -5.52 -5.81 4.00
CA ALA A 66 -5.60 -4.39 4.35
C ALA A 66 -5.64 -3.52 3.07
N PRO A 67 -6.60 -2.57 2.94
CA PRO A 67 -6.77 -1.76 1.72
C PRO A 67 -5.60 -0.79 1.46
N PHE A 68 -4.87 -0.42 2.51
CA PHE A 68 -3.69 0.42 2.44
C PHE A 68 -2.46 -0.32 2.94
N ILE A 69 -1.31 -0.04 2.33
CA ILE A 69 -0.03 -0.69 2.63
C ILE A 69 1.00 0.41 2.84
N LEU A 70 1.61 0.43 4.02
CA LEU A 70 2.70 1.34 4.36
C LEU A 70 4.03 0.58 4.27
N ASN A 71 4.98 1.09 3.49
CA ASN A 71 6.29 0.44 3.32
C ASN A 71 7.42 1.20 4.00
N PHE A 72 8.41 0.46 4.48
CA PHE A 72 9.62 0.98 5.10
C PHE A 72 10.84 0.14 4.76
N ASP A 73 11.98 0.81 4.69
CA ASP A 73 13.30 0.18 4.75
C ASP A 73 13.75 0.00 6.20
N CYS A 74 14.69 -0.92 6.43
CA CYS A 74 15.12 -1.33 7.78
C CYS A 74 15.87 -0.26 8.58
N ASP A 75 16.37 0.75 7.90
CA ASP A 75 17.08 1.91 8.45
C ASP A 75 16.12 3.06 8.81
N HIS A 76 14.82 2.91 8.56
CA HIS A 76 13.79 3.91 8.85
C HIS A 76 12.80 3.44 9.92
N TYR A 77 12.35 4.38 10.76
CA TYR A 77 11.36 4.14 11.80
C TYR A 77 10.30 5.24 11.88
N ILE A 78 9.17 4.93 12.53
CA ILE A 78 8.08 5.88 12.76
C ILE A 78 8.44 6.81 13.91
N ASN A 79 8.61 8.09 13.60
CA ASN A 79 8.93 9.14 14.58
C ASN A 79 7.67 9.89 15.05
N ASN A 80 6.62 9.97 14.21
CA ASN A 80 5.34 10.57 14.58
C ASN A 80 4.23 9.51 14.63
N ASN A 81 3.64 9.28 15.81
CA ASN A 81 2.54 8.34 15.97
C ASN A 81 1.24 8.75 15.26
N GLN A 82 1.13 10.01 14.80
CA GLN A 82 0.00 10.48 14.00
C GLN A 82 0.18 10.23 12.50
N ALA A 83 1.35 9.79 12.03
CA ALA A 83 1.65 9.69 10.59
C ALA A 83 0.62 8.85 9.82
N VAL A 84 0.24 7.68 10.36
CA VAL A 84 -0.77 6.82 9.76
C VAL A 84 -2.12 7.53 9.71
N ARG A 85 -2.53 8.19 10.81
CA ARG A 85 -3.80 8.93 10.88
C ARG A 85 -3.85 10.09 9.88
N GLU A 86 -2.75 10.85 9.78
CA GLU A 86 -2.63 11.97 8.84
C GLU A 86 -2.74 11.48 7.38
N ALA A 87 -2.08 10.38 7.01
CA ALA A 87 -2.23 9.79 5.68
C ALA A 87 -3.66 9.31 5.41
N MET A 88 -4.33 8.74 6.42
CA MET A 88 -5.72 8.30 6.29
C MET A 88 -6.67 9.47 6.04
N CYS A 89 -6.40 10.67 6.58
CA CYS A 89 -7.19 11.85 6.27
C CYS A 89 -7.24 12.11 4.76
N PHE A 90 -6.10 12.06 4.05
CA PHE A 90 -6.08 12.24 2.60
C PHE A 90 -6.81 11.11 1.85
N MET A 91 -6.58 9.86 2.25
CA MET A 91 -7.17 8.70 1.59
C MET A 91 -8.70 8.62 1.76
N MET A 92 -9.23 9.21 2.84
CA MET A 92 -10.64 9.20 3.21
C MET A 92 -11.38 10.52 2.92
N ASP A 93 -10.69 11.58 2.53
CA ASP A 93 -11.30 12.86 2.18
C ASP A 93 -11.87 12.85 0.74
N ARG A 94 -12.57 13.91 0.37
CA ARG A 94 -13.14 14.16 -0.95
C ARG A 94 -12.07 14.08 -2.03
N GLY A 95 -12.23 13.15 -2.98
CA GLY A 95 -11.24 12.92 -4.03
C GLY A 95 -10.13 11.96 -3.63
N GLY A 96 -10.10 11.48 -2.38
CA GLY A 96 -9.16 10.49 -1.86
C GLY A 96 -9.23 9.16 -2.58
N GLU A 97 -10.38 8.83 -3.19
CA GLU A 97 -10.58 7.65 -4.03
C GLU A 97 -9.67 7.62 -5.27
N ARG A 98 -9.10 8.76 -5.69
CA ARG A 98 -8.16 8.89 -6.81
C ARG A 98 -6.69 8.95 -6.40
N ILE A 99 -6.40 8.81 -5.10
CA ILE A 99 -5.04 8.81 -4.56
C ILE A 99 -4.50 7.38 -4.55
N CYS A 100 -3.39 7.14 -5.24
CA CYS A 100 -2.71 5.84 -5.22
C CYS A 100 -1.71 5.71 -4.07
N PHE A 101 -1.07 6.79 -3.65
CA PHE A 101 -0.19 6.78 -2.48
C PHE A 101 0.04 8.15 -1.86
N ILE A 102 0.37 8.16 -0.56
CA ILE A 102 0.90 9.31 0.17
C ILE A 102 2.39 9.11 0.37
N GLN A 103 3.23 10.00 -0.15
CA GLN A 103 4.67 10.00 0.07
C GLN A 103 5.02 11.01 1.17
N PHE A 104 5.75 10.54 2.17
CA PHE A 104 6.34 11.39 3.19
C PHE A 104 7.81 11.72 2.83
N PRO A 105 8.34 12.88 3.27
CA PRO A 105 9.76 13.18 3.10
C PRO A 105 10.63 12.13 3.81
N GLN A 106 11.73 11.71 3.16
CA GLN A 106 12.78 10.97 3.85
C GLN A 106 13.63 11.96 4.61
N ARG A 107 13.78 11.71 5.90
CA ARG A 107 14.52 12.56 6.83
C ARG A 107 15.47 11.68 7.60
N PHE A 108 16.66 12.19 7.86
CA PHE A 108 17.72 11.39 8.48
C PHE A 108 18.25 12.04 9.74
N GLU A 109 18.61 11.20 10.70
CA GLU A 109 19.30 11.60 11.92
C GLU A 109 20.82 11.42 11.78
N GLY A 110 21.58 12.06 12.67
CA GLY A 110 23.03 11.91 12.74
C GLY A 110 23.80 12.58 11.61
N ILE A 111 23.19 13.53 10.90
CA ILE A 111 23.88 14.34 9.89
C ILE A 111 24.77 15.39 10.57
N ASP A 112 26.01 15.51 10.11
CA ASP A 112 26.94 16.55 10.57
C ASP A 112 26.34 17.96 10.37
N PRO A 113 26.51 18.90 11.31
CA PRO A 113 25.96 20.24 11.20
C PRO A 113 26.38 21.02 9.94
N SER A 114 27.53 20.69 9.33
CA SER A 114 27.97 21.30 8.07
C SER A 114 27.44 20.61 6.82
N ASP A 115 26.77 19.45 6.97
CA ASP A 115 26.15 18.62 5.92
C ASP A 115 26.97 18.56 4.61
N ARG A 116 28.26 18.24 4.73
CA ARG A 116 29.20 18.30 3.60
C ARG A 116 28.85 17.35 2.45
N TYR A 117 28.13 16.27 2.76
CA TYR A 117 27.70 15.27 1.77
C TYR A 117 26.28 15.53 1.23
N ALA A 118 25.65 16.63 1.66
CA ALA A 118 24.28 17.01 1.29
C ALA A 118 23.27 15.87 1.52
N ASN A 119 23.40 15.17 2.66
CA ASN A 119 22.60 13.99 2.99
C ASN A 119 21.14 14.35 3.27
N HIS A 120 20.83 15.59 3.68
CA HIS A 120 19.44 16.02 3.84
C HIS A 120 18.68 16.08 2.50
N ASN A 121 19.40 16.24 1.38
CA ASN A 121 18.84 16.35 0.03
C ASN A 121 17.64 17.33 -0.05
N THR A 122 17.78 18.48 0.62
CA THR A 122 16.69 19.43 0.87
C THR A 122 16.09 19.99 -0.42
N VAL A 123 16.88 20.22 -1.46
CA VAL A 123 16.36 20.71 -2.74
C VAL A 123 15.38 19.71 -3.36
N PHE A 124 15.69 18.41 -3.26
CA PHE A 124 14.83 17.37 -3.78
C PHE A 124 13.55 17.23 -2.93
N PHE A 125 13.68 17.06 -1.61
CA PHE A 125 12.54 16.81 -0.74
C PHE A 125 11.70 18.07 -0.44
N ASP A 126 12.32 19.23 -0.22
CA ASP A 126 11.60 20.46 0.13
C ASP A 126 11.28 21.38 -1.05
N GLY A 127 11.98 21.23 -2.17
CA GLY A 127 11.70 21.97 -3.39
C GLY A 127 10.90 21.14 -4.40
N ASN A 128 11.57 20.18 -5.03
CA ASN A 128 11.05 19.45 -6.19
C ASN A 128 9.79 18.65 -5.88
N MET A 129 9.81 17.85 -4.80
CA MET A 129 8.69 16.98 -4.44
C MET A 129 7.42 17.78 -4.07
N ARG A 130 7.57 18.94 -3.43
CA ARG A 130 6.46 19.86 -3.17
C ARG A 130 5.92 20.48 -4.45
N ALA A 131 6.78 20.84 -5.39
CA ALA A 131 6.35 21.40 -6.68
C ALA A 131 5.55 20.39 -7.50
N LEU A 132 5.97 19.13 -7.53
CA LEU A 132 5.26 18.05 -8.22
C LEU A 132 3.88 17.76 -7.62
N ASP A 133 3.71 18.00 -6.32
CA ASP A 133 2.42 17.85 -5.63
C ASP A 133 1.33 18.79 -6.19
N GLY A 134 1.72 19.97 -6.67
CA GLY A 134 0.83 20.91 -7.35
C GLY A 134 0.36 20.46 -8.74
N LEU A 135 0.96 19.40 -9.31
CA LEU A 135 0.61 18.84 -10.62
C LEU A 135 -0.17 17.53 -10.44
N GLN A 136 0.51 16.39 -10.44
CA GLN A 136 -0.09 15.06 -10.30
C GLN A 136 0.23 14.38 -8.95
N GLY A 137 1.24 14.89 -8.23
CA GLY A 137 1.76 14.28 -7.01
C GLY A 137 3.26 13.95 -7.11
N PRO A 138 3.91 13.66 -5.97
CA PRO A 138 5.31 13.28 -5.90
C PRO A 138 5.57 11.89 -6.52
N MET A 139 6.82 11.64 -6.88
CA MET A 139 7.30 10.30 -7.24
C MET A 139 7.39 9.40 -6.00
N TYR A 140 7.31 8.07 -6.18
CA TYR A 140 7.61 7.13 -5.09
C TYR A 140 9.13 6.94 -4.98
N VAL A 141 9.67 7.06 -3.77
CA VAL A 141 11.12 7.11 -3.50
C VAL A 141 11.64 6.01 -2.58
N GLY A 142 10.87 4.94 -2.34
CA GLY A 142 11.38 3.70 -1.75
C GLY A 142 10.96 3.37 -0.32
N THR A 143 10.66 4.39 0.50
CA THR A 143 10.28 4.21 1.92
C THR A 143 9.33 5.32 2.36
N GLY A 144 8.61 5.10 3.47
CA GLY A 144 7.70 6.08 4.06
C GLY A 144 6.53 6.43 3.15
N CYS A 145 5.99 5.44 2.43
CA CYS A 145 4.92 5.64 1.46
C CYS A 145 3.71 4.76 1.79
N MET A 146 2.53 5.36 1.90
CA MET A 146 1.27 4.66 2.12
C MET A 146 0.54 4.46 0.79
N PHE A 147 0.53 3.24 0.28
CA PHE A 147 -0.12 2.86 -0.96
C PHE A 147 -1.56 2.40 -0.77
N ARG A 148 -2.39 2.68 -1.77
CA ARG A 148 -3.67 2.00 -2.01
C ARG A 148 -3.39 0.66 -2.69
N ARG A 149 -3.77 -0.46 -2.05
CA ARG A 149 -3.56 -1.83 -2.57
C ARG A 149 -4.13 -2.02 -3.96
N PHE A 150 -5.34 -1.52 -4.19
CA PHE A 150 -6.01 -1.64 -5.49
C PHE A 150 -5.22 -1.01 -6.64
N ALA A 151 -4.55 0.11 -6.37
CA ALA A 151 -3.70 0.78 -7.35
C ALA A 151 -2.40 -0.03 -7.62
N LEU A 152 -1.84 -0.70 -6.60
CA LEU A 152 -0.71 -1.63 -6.77
C LEU A 152 -1.08 -2.85 -7.63
N TYR A 153 -2.34 -3.29 -7.62
CA TYR A 153 -2.82 -4.33 -8.55
C TYR A 153 -2.91 -3.88 -10.01
N GLY A 154 -2.64 -2.59 -10.28
CA GLY A 154 -2.58 -2.04 -11.62
C GLY A 154 -3.94 -1.74 -12.24
N PHE A 155 -4.99 -1.61 -11.41
CA PHE A 155 -6.29 -1.10 -11.84
C PHE A 155 -6.26 0.42 -12.05
N ASP A 156 -7.16 0.93 -12.89
CA ASP A 156 -7.34 2.37 -13.12
C ASP A 156 -8.12 3.00 -11.93
N PRO A 157 -7.91 4.30 -11.63
CA PRO A 157 -8.68 4.99 -10.60
C PRO A 157 -10.16 5.15 -10.99
N PRO A 158 -11.06 5.37 -10.02
CA PRO A 158 -12.41 5.84 -10.30
C PRO A 158 -12.40 7.14 -11.09
N ARG A 159 -12.90 7.06 -12.33
CA ARG A 159 -13.10 8.17 -13.24
C ARG A 159 -14.48 8.76 -13.01
N THR A 160 -14.50 10.03 -12.61
CA THR A 160 -15.72 10.82 -12.45
C THR A 160 -16.20 11.49 -13.75
N ALA A 161 -15.39 11.45 -14.82
CA ALA A 161 -15.73 12.02 -16.12
C ALA A 161 -15.17 11.19 -17.28
N GLU A 162 -15.88 11.17 -18.41
CA GLU A 162 -15.37 10.61 -19.66
C GLU A 162 -14.20 11.44 -20.16
N TYR A 163 -13.12 10.78 -20.58
CA TYR A 163 -11.97 11.44 -21.18
C TYR A 163 -11.74 10.90 -22.58
N THR A 164 -11.75 11.80 -23.57
CA THR A 164 -11.35 11.47 -24.93
C THR A 164 -9.91 11.97 -25.10
N GLY A 165 -8.96 11.04 -25.13
CA GLY A 165 -7.56 11.40 -25.39
C GLY A 165 -7.36 11.95 -26.80
N TRP A 166 -6.22 12.61 -27.03
CA TRP A 166 -5.83 13.17 -28.34
C TRP A 166 -5.93 12.16 -29.49
N LEU A 167 -5.75 10.85 -29.20
CA LEU A 167 -5.82 9.75 -30.16
C LEU A 167 -7.21 9.05 -30.23
N PHE A 168 -8.30 9.75 -29.91
CA PHE A 168 -9.70 9.28 -30.04
C PHE A 168 -10.10 8.02 -29.24
N LYS A 169 -9.25 7.47 -28.37
CA LYS A 169 -9.68 6.44 -27.40
C LYS A 169 -10.52 7.09 -26.30
N LYS A 170 -11.84 6.90 -26.37
CA LYS A 170 -12.78 7.28 -25.31
C LYS A 170 -12.59 6.36 -24.11
N LYS A 171 -12.14 6.90 -22.98
CA LYS A 171 -12.20 6.22 -21.69
C LYS A 171 -13.45 6.70 -20.95
N LYS A 172 -14.40 5.79 -20.75
CA LYS A 172 -15.68 6.06 -20.08
C LYS A 172 -15.50 6.30 -18.58
N VAL A 173 -16.52 6.90 -17.96
CA VAL A 173 -16.71 6.92 -16.50
C VAL A 173 -16.67 5.46 -16.00
N THR A 174 -15.92 5.21 -14.94
CA THR A 174 -15.90 3.89 -14.29
C THR A 174 -17.10 3.80 -13.36
N ASN A 175 -18.12 3.03 -13.76
CA ASN A 175 -19.23 2.69 -12.87
C ASN A 175 -18.83 1.47 -12.06
N PHE A 176 -18.37 1.70 -10.83
CA PHE A 176 -18.21 0.62 -9.87
C PHE A 176 -19.57 0.28 -9.28
N LYS A 177 -19.97 -0.99 -9.39
CA LYS A 177 -21.20 -1.48 -8.76
C LYS A 177 -21.08 -1.42 -7.23
N ASP A 178 -22.17 -1.10 -6.55
CA ASP A 178 -22.25 -1.19 -5.10
C ASP A 178 -22.52 -2.65 -4.71
N PRO A 179 -21.60 -3.32 -3.98
CA PRO A 179 -21.78 -4.71 -3.59
C PRO A 179 -23.03 -4.96 -2.72
N ASP A 180 -23.57 -3.94 -2.05
CA ASP A 180 -24.82 -4.08 -1.27
C ASP A 180 -26.09 -3.95 -2.14
N SER A 181 -25.98 -3.38 -3.34
CA SER A 181 -27.12 -3.16 -4.25
C SER A 181 -27.40 -4.35 -5.20
N ASP A 182 -26.39 -5.17 -5.47
CA ASP A 182 -26.46 -6.32 -6.37
C ASP A 182 -26.21 -7.60 -5.55
N THR A 183 -27.14 -8.56 -5.56
CA THR A 183 -27.01 -9.90 -4.95
C THR A 183 -25.84 -10.74 -5.51
N GLN A 184 -25.02 -10.18 -6.39
CA GLN A 184 -23.93 -10.84 -7.09
C GLN A 184 -22.57 -10.40 -6.54
N GLN A 185 -21.77 -11.37 -6.09
CA GLN A 185 -20.42 -11.13 -5.59
C GLN A 185 -19.51 -10.57 -6.70
N LEU A 186 -18.92 -9.40 -6.47
CA LEU A 186 -17.99 -8.76 -7.40
C LEU A 186 -16.72 -9.61 -7.59
N LYS A 187 -16.13 -9.51 -8.78
CA LYS A 187 -14.91 -10.21 -9.21
C LYS A 187 -13.87 -9.21 -9.71
N ALA A 188 -12.62 -9.66 -9.82
CA ALA A 188 -11.52 -8.82 -10.32
C ALA A 188 -11.75 -8.30 -11.76
N GLU A 189 -12.38 -9.10 -12.62
CA GLU A 189 -12.75 -8.75 -14.00
C GLU A 189 -13.81 -7.64 -14.11
N ASP A 190 -14.61 -7.41 -13.06
CA ASP A 190 -15.62 -6.34 -13.07
C ASP A 190 -15.00 -4.94 -13.06
N PHE A 191 -13.70 -4.83 -12.76
CA PHE A 191 -12.98 -3.57 -12.62
C PHE A 191 -12.09 -3.21 -13.81
N ASP A 192 -11.95 -4.10 -14.78
CA ASP A 192 -11.16 -3.86 -15.98
C ASP A 192 -11.82 -4.53 -17.18
N ALA A 193 -12.37 -3.71 -18.07
CA ALA A 193 -13.09 -4.18 -19.26
C ALA A 193 -12.22 -4.99 -20.24
N GLU A 194 -10.89 -4.86 -20.15
CA GLU A 194 -9.95 -5.66 -20.95
C GLU A 194 -9.57 -6.99 -20.26
N LEU A 195 -9.93 -7.17 -18.98
CA LEU A 195 -9.61 -8.35 -18.18
C LEU A 195 -10.75 -9.37 -18.24
N THR A 196 -10.68 -10.30 -19.18
CA THR A 196 -11.62 -11.44 -19.23
C THR A 196 -11.29 -12.50 -18.18
N ALA A 197 -12.26 -13.35 -17.83
CA ALA A 197 -12.06 -14.45 -16.87
C ALA A 197 -10.89 -15.39 -17.21
N GLN A 198 -10.56 -15.54 -18.50
CA GLN A 198 -9.42 -16.35 -18.94
C GLN A 198 -8.07 -15.66 -18.71
N LEU A 199 -8.06 -14.33 -18.64
CA LEU A 199 -6.85 -13.52 -18.41
C LEU A 199 -6.59 -13.27 -16.93
N VAL A 200 -7.60 -13.41 -16.06
CA VAL A 200 -7.44 -13.23 -14.61
C VAL A 200 -6.30 -14.06 -14.02
N PRO A 201 -6.20 -15.38 -14.29
CA PRO A 201 -5.10 -16.17 -13.72
C PRO A 201 -3.74 -15.84 -14.32
N ARG A 202 -3.71 -15.40 -15.59
CA ARG A 202 -2.50 -14.87 -16.23
C ARG A 202 -2.05 -13.56 -15.57
N ARG A 203 -2.97 -12.73 -15.09
CA ARG A 203 -2.60 -11.46 -14.45
C ARG A 203 -2.16 -11.64 -13.01
N PHE A 204 -2.90 -12.43 -12.24
CA PHE A 204 -2.80 -12.46 -10.78
C PHE A 204 -2.32 -13.78 -10.18
N GLY A 205 -2.30 -14.85 -10.98
CA GLY A 205 -2.08 -16.23 -10.54
C GLY A 205 -3.38 -16.97 -10.25
N ASN A 206 -3.25 -18.26 -9.90
CA ASN A 206 -4.38 -19.18 -9.78
C ASN A 206 -5.04 -19.24 -8.39
N SER A 207 -4.58 -18.43 -7.42
CA SER A 207 -5.12 -18.46 -6.06
C SER A 207 -6.52 -17.85 -5.99
N SER A 208 -7.53 -18.66 -5.67
CA SER A 208 -8.91 -18.19 -5.50
C SER A 208 -9.04 -17.20 -4.34
N ALA A 209 -8.34 -17.44 -3.23
CA ALA A 209 -8.33 -16.55 -2.06
C ALA A 209 -7.76 -15.17 -2.42
N MET A 210 -6.64 -15.15 -3.15
CA MET A 210 -6.06 -13.91 -3.64
C MET A 210 -7.01 -13.17 -4.58
N LEU A 211 -7.63 -13.87 -5.54
CA LEU A 211 -8.56 -13.25 -6.49
C LEU A 211 -9.82 -12.69 -5.80
N ALA A 212 -10.36 -13.41 -4.82
CA ALA A 212 -11.50 -12.96 -4.02
C ALA A 212 -11.16 -11.73 -3.14
N SER A 213 -9.88 -11.56 -2.78
CA SER A 213 -9.43 -10.43 -1.96
C SER A 213 -9.50 -9.08 -2.69
N ILE A 214 -9.39 -9.07 -4.02
CA ILE A 214 -9.30 -7.85 -4.86
C ILE A 214 -10.55 -6.94 -4.72
N PRO A 215 -11.78 -7.41 -4.99
CA PRO A 215 -12.99 -6.60 -4.85
C PRO A 215 -13.20 -6.12 -3.40
N ILE A 216 -12.85 -6.95 -2.42
CA ILE A 216 -12.93 -6.59 -1.01
C ILE A 216 -11.97 -5.42 -0.71
N ALA A 217 -10.72 -5.49 -1.19
CA ALA A 217 -9.74 -4.43 -0.98
C ALA A 217 -10.14 -3.11 -1.65
N GLU A 218 -10.74 -3.16 -2.85
CA GLU A 218 -11.27 -1.98 -3.54
C GLU A 218 -12.33 -1.29 -2.68
N PHE A 219 -13.36 -2.04 -2.29
CA PHE A 219 -14.46 -1.53 -1.48
C PHE A 219 -13.99 -1.02 -0.12
N GLN A 220 -13.10 -1.75 0.55
CA GLN A 220 -12.50 -1.35 1.82
C GLN A 220 -11.62 -0.10 1.73
N ALA A 221 -11.17 0.28 0.54
CA ALA A 221 -10.36 1.48 0.33
C ALA A 221 -11.20 2.71 -0.02
N ARG A 222 -12.50 2.58 -0.29
CA ARG A 222 -13.37 3.72 -0.62
C ARG A 222 -13.49 4.68 0.58
N PRO A 223 -13.48 6.02 0.35
CA PRO A 223 -13.81 7.02 1.36
C PRO A 223 -15.16 6.78 2.03
N ILE A 224 -15.41 7.43 3.16
CA ILE A 224 -16.70 7.33 3.84
C ILE A 224 -17.73 8.20 3.09
N ALA A 225 -18.89 7.64 2.77
CA ALA A 225 -19.99 8.35 2.11
C ALA A 225 -20.81 9.18 3.11
N ASP A 226 -20.14 10.04 3.89
CA ASP A 226 -20.75 10.93 4.88
C ASP A 226 -20.96 12.36 4.36
N HIS A 227 -20.48 12.67 3.15
CA HIS A 227 -20.60 13.98 2.53
C HIS A 227 -20.99 13.87 1.04
N PRO A 228 -21.91 14.72 0.52
CA PRO A 228 -22.38 14.65 -0.88
C PRO A 228 -21.30 14.77 -1.97
N ALA A 229 -20.15 15.37 -1.63
CA ALA A 229 -19.00 15.48 -2.54
C ALA A 229 -18.20 14.17 -2.68
N VAL A 230 -18.44 13.18 -1.83
CA VAL A 230 -17.86 11.84 -1.94
C VAL A 230 -18.74 11.03 -2.89
N LEU A 231 -18.36 11.02 -4.17
CA LEU A 231 -19.13 10.36 -5.22
C LEU A 231 -18.96 8.83 -5.22
N HIS A 232 -17.78 8.35 -4.81
CA HIS A 232 -17.42 6.93 -4.79
C HIS A 232 -17.02 6.50 -3.38
N GLY A 233 -17.96 6.64 -2.45
CA GLY A 233 -17.77 6.28 -1.05
C GLY A 233 -18.39 4.92 -0.70
N ARG A 234 -18.12 4.47 0.51
CA ARG A 234 -18.81 3.35 1.17
C ARG A 234 -19.65 3.85 2.34
N PRO A 235 -20.69 3.12 2.76
CA PRO A 235 -21.46 3.49 3.94
C PRO A 235 -20.59 3.59 5.21
N PRO A 236 -20.90 4.55 6.12
CA PRO A 236 -20.28 4.57 7.45
C PRO A 236 -20.58 3.28 8.21
N GLY A 237 -19.62 2.81 9.01
CA GLY A 237 -19.79 1.62 9.84
C GLY A 237 -19.53 0.27 9.14
N THR A 238 -19.41 0.21 7.81
CA THR A 238 -19.27 -1.09 7.12
C THR A 238 -18.04 -1.90 7.54
N LEU A 239 -16.95 -1.25 8.00
CA LEU A 239 -15.74 -1.93 8.46
C LEU A 239 -15.58 -2.01 9.98
N THR A 240 -16.64 -1.80 10.76
CA THR A 240 -16.56 -1.95 12.22
C THR A 240 -16.71 -3.39 12.68
N VAL A 241 -17.12 -4.30 11.78
CA VAL A 241 -17.25 -5.72 12.09
C VAL A 241 -15.85 -6.33 12.30
N PRO A 242 -15.61 -7.05 13.41
CA PRO A 242 -14.35 -7.72 13.65
C PRO A 242 -14.02 -8.71 12.52
N ARG A 243 -12.75 -8.78 12.14
CA ARG A 243 -12.30 -9.76 11.16
C ARG A 243 -12.30 -11.16 11.76
N PRO A 244 -12.60 -12.21 10.97
CA PRO A 244 -12.43 -13.57 11.43
C PRO A 244 -10.95 -13.80 11.80
N PRO A 245 -10.68 -14.54 12.89
CA PRO A 245 -9.32 -14.95 13.21
C PRO A 245 -8.69 -15.73 12.06
N LEU A 246 -7.37 -15.63 11.92
CA LEU A 246 -6.63 -16.46 10.97
C LEU A 246 -6.78 -17.94 11.32
N ASP A 247 -7.01 -18.77 10.31
CA ASP A 247 -7.10 -20.22 10.43
C ASP A 247 -5.96 -20.92 9.65
N PRO A 248 -5.65 -22.19 9.98
CA PRO A 248 -4.57 -22.92 9.32
C PRO A 248 -4.70 -23.03 7.78
N PRO A 249 -5.90 -23.23 7.20
CA PRO A 249 -6.09 -23.18 5.74
C PRO A 249 -5.68 -21.84 5.11
N THR A 250 -6.07 -20.70 5.69
CA THR A 250 -5.65 -19.38 5.18
C THR A 250 -4.14 -19.20 5.24
N VAL A 251 -3.50 -19.69 6.30
CA VAL A 251 -2.02 -19.67 6.41
C VAL A 251 -1.36 -20.58 5.38
N ALA A 252 -1.90 -21.76 5.11
CA ALA A 252 -1.39 -22.66 4.08
C ALA A 252 -1.50 -22.04 2.67
N GLU A 253 -2.62 -21.36 2.39
CA GLU A 253 -2.78 -20.61 1.14
C GLU A 253 -1.82 -19.41 1.06
N ALA A 254 -1.61 -18.69 2.17
CA ALA A 254 -0.62 -17.62 2.24
C ALA A 254 0.81 -18.10 1.94
N VAL A 255 1.17 -19.33 2.34
CA VAL A 255 2.44 -19.98 1.97
C VAL A 255 2.47 -20.35 0.48
N SER A 256 1.36 -20.83 -0.07
CA SER A 256 1.24 -21.19 -1.49
C SER A 256 1.49 -19.99 -2.42
N VAL A 257 0.90 -18.82 -2.08
CA VAL A 257 1.01 -17.60 -2.91
C VAL A 257 2.38 -16.91 -2.86
N ILE A 258 3.30 -17.39 -2.02
CA ILE A 258 4.69 -16.88 -1.93
C ILE A 258 5.74 -17.88 -2.40
N SER A 259 5.31 -18.98 -3.01
CA SER A 259 6.20 -19.96 -3.62
C SER A 259 7.03 -19.35 -4.75
N CYS A 260 8.21 -19.92 -5.02
CA CYS A 260 9.14 -19.35 -5.99
C CYS A 260 8.66 -19.41 -7.44
N TRP A 261 7.65 -20.24 -7.74
CA TRP A 261 7.05 -20.40 -9.06
C TRP A 261 5.68 -19.72 -9.20
N TYR A 262 5.15 -19.10 -8.13
CA TYR A 262 3.81 -18.50 -8.18
C TYR A 262 3.68 -17.46 -9.31
N GLU A 263 4.77 -16.73 -9.55
CA GLU A 263 4.81 -15.64 -10.53
C GLU A 263 5.05 -16.15 -11.97
N ASP A 264 5.32 -17.44 -12.18
CA ASP A 264 5.63 -18.01 -13.48
C ASP A 264 4.46 -17.83 -14.45
N LYS A 265 4.74 -17.19 -15.59
CA LYS A 265 3.75 -16.85 -16.63
C LYS A 265 2.60 -15.96 -16.12
N THR A 266 2.78 -15.32 -14.96
CA THR A 266 1.88 -14.27 -14.49
C THR A 266 2.37 -12.89 -14.92
N GLU A 267 1.57 -11.85 -14.68
CA GLU A 267 1.95 -10.46 -14.92
C GLU A 267 2.50 -9.76 -13.65
N TRP A 268 2.81 -10.51 -12.58
CA TRP A 268 3.49 -9.96 -11.40
C TRP A 268 4.86 -9.40 -11.76
N GLY A 269 5.14 -8.18 -11.31
CA GLY A 269 6.38 -7.48 -11.63
C GLY A 269 6.43 -6.85 -13.02
N ASP A 270 5.58 -7.25 -13.96
CA ASP A 270 5.33 -6.47 -15.17
C ASP A 270 4.15 -5.51 -14.93
N ARG A 271 2.92 -6.01 -14.85
CA ARG A 271 1.72 -5.16 -14.79
C ARG A 271 1.18 -4.92 -13.38
N VAL A 272 1.53 -5.81 -12.45
CA VAL A 272 0.98 -5.93 -11.10
C VAL A 272 2.11 -5.82 -10.08
N GLY A 273 1.92 -5.01 -9.04
CA GLY A 273 2.87 -4.82 -7.95
C GLY A 273 4.04 -3.88 -8.28
N TRP A 274 5.14 -4.03 -7.54
CA TRP A 274 6.43 -3.39 -7.79
C TRP A 274 7.04 -3.94 -9.07
N ILE A 275 7.55 -3.04 -9.90
CA ILE A 275 8.03 -3.36 -11.25
C ILE A 275 9.41 -4.00 -11.22
N TYR A 276 9.59 -5.09 -11.98
CA TYR A 276 10.84 -5.82 -12.11
C TYR A 276 11.72 -5.24 -13.22
N GLY A 277 13.00 -5.64 -13.23
CA GLY A 277 13.93 -5.29 -14.30
C GLY A 277 14.48 -3.86 -14.26
N SER A 278 14.18 -3.09 -13.21
CA SER A 278 14.80 -1.78 -12.94
C SER A 278 15.67 -1.83 -11.68
N VAL A 279 16.76 -1.05 -11.68
CA VAL A 279 17.55 -0.76 -10.46
C VAL A 279 16.85 0.29 -9.59
N THR A 280 15.96 1.08 -10.19
CA THR A 280 15.15 2.11 -9.55
C THR A 280 13.67 1.73 -9.61
N GLU A 281 13.33 0.52 -9.14
CA GLU A 281 11.97 0.00 -9.22
C GLU A 281 10.94 0.92 -8.56
N ASP A 282 11.36 1.68 -7.55
CA ASP A 282 10.49 2.57 -6.80
C ASP A 282 9.92 3.67 -7.70
N VAL A 283 10.80 4.41 -8.40
CA VAL A 283 10.38 5.50 -9.30
C VAL A 283 9.51 4.95 -10.43
N VAL A 284 9.91 3.82 -11.02
CA VAL A 284 9.17 3.18 -12.14
C VAL A 284 7.79 2.72 -11.70
N THR A 285 7.67 2.15 -10.49
CA THR A 285 6.38 1.71 -9.93
C THR A 285 5.44 2.89 -9.74
N GLY A 286 5.91 3.98 -9.12
CA GLY A 286 5.11 5.20 -8.94
C GLY A 286 4.67 5.82 -10.28
N TYR A 287 5.61 5.94 -11.23
CA TYR A 287 5.33 6.45 -12.57
C TYR A 287 4.27 5.62 -13.32
N ARG A 288 4.31 4.29 -13.19
CA ARG A 288 3.32 3.41 -13.82
C ARG A 288 1.91 3.59 -13.26
N MET A 289 1.79 3.95 -11.98
CA MET A 289 0.50 4.28 -11.35
C MET A 289 0.00 5.63 -11.88
N HIS A 290 0.86 6.64 -11.96
CA HIS A 290 0.53 7.96 -12.53
C HIS A 290 0.10 7.88 -13.99
N ASN A 291 0.75 7.05 -14.82
CA ASN A 291 0.37 6.84 -16.22
C ASN A 291 -1.04 6.26 -16.41
N ARG A 292 -1.59 5.58 -15.39
CA ARG A 292 -2.99 5.11 -15.40
C ARG A 292 -4.01 6.20 -15.02
N GLY A 293 -3.52 7.33 -14.54
CA GLY A 293 -4.33 8.49 -14.12
C GLY A 293 -4.48 8.62 -12.61
N TRP A 294 -3.79 7.81 -11.81
CA TRP A 294 -3.77 7.98 -10.36
C TRP A 294 -3.02 9.27 -9.97
N ARG A 295 -3.39 9.85 -8.84
CA ARG A 295 -2.66 10.96 -8.20
C ARG A 295 -1.93 10.45 -6.95
N SER A 296 -0.84 11.10 -6.59
CA SER A 296 -0.22 10.92 -5.28
C SER A 296 -0.26 12.23 -4.50
N VAL A 297 0.02 12.18 -3.21
CA VAL A 297 0.11 13.37 -2.34
C VAL A 297 1.45 13.37 -1.63
N TYR A 298 2.06 14.55 -1.54
CA TYR A 298 3.26 14.78 -0.75
C TYR A 298 2.90 15.42 0.59
N TRP A 299 3.14 14.71 1.70
CA TRP A 299 2.77 15.20 3.02
C TRP A 299 3.98 15.46 3.91
N ILE A 300 4.10 16.71 4.36
CA ILE A 300 5.13 17.15 5.30
C ILE A 300 4.43 17.52 6.61
N SER A 301 4.52 16.60 7.55
CA SER A 301 3.98 16.76 8.89
C SER A 301 4.79 17.75 9.72
N LYS A 302 4.17 18.36 10.74
CA LYS A 302 4.84 19.31 11.65
C LYS A 302 6.05 18.68 12.36
N ARG A 303 5.92 17.42 12.77
CA ARG A 303 7.01 16.57 13.22
C ARG A 303 7.27 15.56 12.13
N ASP A 304 8.51 15.41 11.69
CA ASP A 304 8.86 14.45 10.63
C ASP A 304 8.29 13.07 10.95
N ALA A 305 7.48 12.55 10.02
CA ALA A 305 6.74 11.31 10.23
C ALA A 305 7.65 10.11 10.41
N PHE A 306 8.71 10.07 9.61
CA PHE A 306 9.65 8.97 9.53
C PHE A 306 11.07 9.53 9.57
N LEU A 307 11.94 8.84 10.30
CA LEU A 307 13.35 9.16 10.40
C LEU A 307 14.18 7.93 10.05
N GLY A 308 15.27 8.15 9.33
CA GLY A 308 16.22 7.13 8.92
C GLY A 308 17.64 7.42 9.39
N THR A 309 18.51 6.42 9.29
CA THR A 309 19.95 6.61 9.55
C THR A 309 20.68 6.93 8.25
N ALA A 310 21.34 8.09 8.16
CA ALA A 310 22.09 8.46 6.97
C ALA A 310 23.43 7.71 6.87
N PRO A 311 23.94 7.46 5.65
CA PRO A 311 25.34 7.07 5.46
C PRO A 311 26.29 8.14 5.98
N ILE A 312 27.23 7.73 6.83
CA ILE A 312 28.19 8.65 7.49
C ILE A 312 29.52 8.79 6.75
N ASN A 313 29.78 7.93 5.75
CA ASN A 313 31.02 7.96 4.98
C ASN A 313 30.74 8.24 3.48
N MET A 314 31.76 8.78 2.80
CA MET A 314 31.64 9.19 1.40
C MET A 314 31.49 7.99 0.45
N THR A 315 32.10 6.84 0.77
CA THR A 315 32.06 5.65 -0.09
C THR A 315 30.64 5.12 -0.22
N ASP A 316 29.94 4.96 0.90
CA ASP A 316 28.54 4.51 0.91
C ASP A 316 27.63 5.54 0.23
N ARG A 317 27.92 6.84 0.42
CA ARG A 317 27.16 7.89 -0.27
C ARG A 317 27.34 7.84 -1.78
N LEU A 318 28.56 7.63 -2.28
CA LEU A 318 28.85 7.52 -3.71
C LEU A 318 28.25 6.27 -4.35
N HIS A 319 28.10 5.17 -3.61
CA HIS A 319 27.39 3.99 -4.13
C HIS A 319 25.88 4.17 -4.22
N GLN A 320 25.31 5.13 -3.49
CA GLN A 320 23.87 5.40 -3.50
C GLN A 320 23.41 6.37 -4.59
N VAL A 321 24.31 7.20 -5.12
CA VAL A 321 24.02 8.23 -6.16
C VAL A 321 24.34 7.68 -7.55
#